data_AF-A0A2S6CDM4-F1
#
_entry.id   AF-A0A2S6CDM4-F1
#
_cell.length_a   1.000
_cell.length_b   1.000
_cell.length_c   1.000
_cell.angle_alpha   90.00
_cell.angle_beta   90.00
_cell.angle_gamma   90.00
#
_symmetry.space_group_name_H-M   'P 1'
#
loop_
_entity.id
_entity.type
_entity.pdbx_description
1 polymer ?
#
loop_
_entity_poly.entity_id
_entity_poly.type
_entity_poly.pdbx_seq_one_letter_code
_entity_poly.pdbx_strand_id
1 'polypeptide(L)'
;MPPKKKSEASSQMEASGHEERATEQEQDHKQHDTSSKKRKANTGSETPVKASRRSARSTPKSQPSHSQLLNYLLSHDAEAQCRPPDETEDISSRGSEIKPYSSSVLNPFEELMCAMILSRPISHRLGLRSIRTILNSPYSFNSARAIKSAGNEKVTQAFYDARTQHKDKTAAQLFELADTVLEKFTAEEGDDEGTQFGRALEGHKGIVDEALEELKKEIKGFGATGIEIFLRRVQWLEGWDARYPYVDSKTQKALEELGLPSDAEDLRDAVEKEWTTLETKHLAGEDEAGRKRRAFVVILERASTTLLENKVDDVSAAAAAFASEAE
;
A
#
# COMPACT_ATOMS: atom_id res chain seq x y z
N MET A 1 32.78 36.26 59.68
CA MET A 1 32.15 37.59 59.87
C MET A 1 32.49 38.49 58.66
N PRO A 2 31.75 39.59 58.40
CA PRO A 2 31.71 40.34 57.12
C PRO A 2 32.82 41.45 57.05
N PRO A 3 33.01 42.30 55.98
CA PRO A 3 32.08 42.86 54.96
C PRO A 3 32.44 42.57 53.48
N LYS A 4 31.63 42.82 52.42
CA LYS A 4 30.34 43.55 52.17
C LYS A 4 30.41 45.02 51.70
N LYS A 5 30.48 45.28 50.38
CA LYS A 5 29.87 46.40 49.57
C LYS A 5 30.35 46.35 48.09
N LYS A 6 29.45 46.37 47.09
CA LYS A 6 28.98 47.51 46.24
C LYS A 6 30.01 48.04 45.20
N SER A 7 29.67 48.51 43.99
CA SER A 7 28.44 48.49 43.14
C SER A 7 28.73 49.23 41.79
N GLU A 8 27.85 49.64 40.86
CA GLU A 8 26.36 49.65 40.68
C GLU A 8 26.00 49.84 39.17
N ALA A 9 24.86 49.30 38.68
CA ALA A 9 24.07 49.74 37.47
C ALA A 9 24.66 49.54 36.03
N SER A 10 23.89 49.55 34.91
CA SER A 10 22.44 49.74 34.69
C SER A 10 21.86 49.03 33.44
N SER A 11 20.53 48.80 33.43
CA SER A 11 19.52 48.69 32.31
C SER A 11 19.99 48.49 30.84
N GLN A 12 19.50 47.53 30.03
CA GLN A 12 18.12 47.03 29.70
C GLN A 12 17.25 47.91 28.78
N MET A 13 16.66 47.24 27.76
CA MET A 13 15.36 47.52 27.09
C MET A 13 15.28 48.81 26.23
N GLU A 14 14.34 48.99 25.27
CA GLU A 14 13.18 48.16 24.85
C GLU A 14 12.94 48.21 23.32
N ALA A 15 11.72 47.91 22.83
CA ALA A 15 11.37 47.75 21.42
C ALA A 15 10.13 48.55 20.98
N SER A 16 9.83 48.48 19.67
CA SER A 16 8.59 48.92 18.98
C SER A 16 8.38 50.43 18.68
N GLY A 17 7.61 50.69 17.62
CA GLY A 17 7.25 51.99 17.05
C GLY A 17 6.82 51.82 15.58
N HIS A 18 5.72 52.44 15.15
CA HIS A 18 5.07 52.19 13.85
C HIS A 18 4.68 53.50 13.13
N GLU A 19 3.77 53.45 12.12
CA GLU A 19 3.17 54.60 11.40
C GLU A 19 4.11 55.41 10.46
N GLU A 20 3.68 56.00 9.32
CA GLU A 20 2.50 55.77 8.44
C GLU A 20 2.73 56.39 7.04
N ARG A 21 1.90 56.00 6.04
CA ARG A 21 1.57 56.73 4.77
C ARG A 21 2.72 57.00 3.75
N ALA A 22 2.48 57.29 2.46
CA ALA A 22 1.23 57.44 1.70
C ALA A 22 1.27 56.81 0.28
N THR A 23 0.07 56.64 -0.26
CA THR A 23 -0.42 56.00 -1.50
C THR A 23 -0.17 56.71 -2.84
N GLU A 24 -0.47 55.97 -3.92
CA GLU A 24 -1.00 56.41 -5.25
C GLU A 24 -0.11 57.14 -6.28
N GLN A 25 0.05 56.52 -7.46
CA GLN A 25 -0.67 56.97 -8.67
C GLN A 25 -0.66 55.90 -9.79
N GLU A 26 -1.82 55.70 -10.43
CA GLU A 26 -1.95 55.00 -11.72
C GLU A 26 -1.88 56.02 -12.87
N GLN A 27 -1.37 55.61 -14.05
CA GLN A 27 -2.05 56.03 -15.29
C GLN A 27 -1.86 55.08 -16.48
N ASP A 28 -3.02 54.81 -17.10
CA ASP A 28 -3.40 53.88 -18.16
C ASP A 28 -2.84 54.22 -19.56
N HIS A 29 -3.15 53.34 -20.52
CA HIS A 29 -3.08 53.44 -21.98
C HIS A 29 -1.72 53.19 -22.67
N LYS A 30 -1.65 52.60 -23.88
CA LYS A 30 -2.74 52.32 -24.86
C LYS A 30 -2.49 51.04 -25.68
N GLN A 31 -3.56 50.50 -26.26
CA GLN A 31 -3.55 49.38 -27.21
C GLN A 31 -2.87 49.75 -28.55
N HIS A 32 -2.38 48.74 -29.29
CA HIS A 32 -2.49 48.77 -30.75
C HIS A 32 -2.69 47.38 -31.36
N ASP A 33 -3.86 47.15 -31.96
CA ASP A 33 -4.13 46.07 -32.93
C ASP A 33 -3.52 46.44 -34.29
N THR A 34 -2.97 45.46 -35.01
CA THR A 34 -2.76 45.54 -36.48
C THR A 34 -2.93 44.17 -37.15
N SER A 35 -4.17 43.68 -37.22
CA SER A 35 -4.52 42.60 -38.15
C SER A 35 -4.19 42.93 -39.61
N SER A 36 -3.78 41.93 -40.40
CA SER A 36 -3.69 42.03 -41.88
C SER A 36 -3.80 40.66 -42.57
N LYS A 37 -4.22 40.66 -43.83
CA LYS A 37 -4.90 39.51 -44.47
C LYS A 37 -4.19 38.96 -45.71
N LYS A 38 -4.28 37.63 -45.88
CA LYS A 38 -4.39 36.85 -47.14
C LYS A 38 -3.46 37.18 -48.33
N ARG A 39 -2.79 36.13 -48.83
CA ARG A 39 -2.90 35.74 -50.25
C ARG A 39 -3.11 34.22 -50.39
N LYS A 40 -3.58 33.77 -51.56
CA LYS A 40 -4.22 32.45 -51.75
C LYS A 40 -3.91 31.84 -53.13
N ALA A 41 -3.30 30.66 -53.15
CA ALA A 41 -3.34 29.65 -54.22
C ALA A 41 -2.80 28.33 -53.60
N ASN A 42 -3.42 27.15 -53.59
CA ASN A 42 -4.58 26.55 -54.27
C ASN A 42 -4.30 25.80 -55.60
N THR A 43 -3.58 24.69 -55.50
CA THR A 43 -3.70 23.45 -56.28
C THR A 43 -3.24 22.29 -55.37
N GLY A 44 -3.77 21.06 -55.43
CA GLY A 44 -4.93 20.60 -56.19
C GLY A 44 -4.80 19.13 -56.62
N SER A 45 -5.10 18.18 -55.72
CA SER A 45 -5.24 16.76 -56.06
C SER A 45 -6.12 16.03 -55.02
N GLU A 46 -7.07 15.23 -55.50
CA GLU A 46 -8.00 14.45 -54.67
C GLU A 46 -7.58 12.97 -54.60
N THR A 47 -7.73 12.32 -53.44
CA THR A 47 -7.93 10.86 -53.37
C THR A 47 -8.43 10.42 -51.98
N PRO A 48 -9.70 9.97 -51.82
CA PRO A 48 -10.25 9.59 -50.51
C PRO A 48 -9.96 8.12 -50.17
N VAL A 49 -8.82 7.85 -49.51
CA VAL A 49 -8.45 6.48 -49.11
C VAL A 49 -9.03 6.13 -47.73
N LYS A 50 -10.18 5.43 -47.75
CA LYS A 50 -10.79 4.61 -46.68
C LYS A 50 -10.38 4.93 -45.22
N ALA A 51 -11.25 5.65 -44.52
CA ALA A 51 -11.29 5.58 -43.05
C ALA A 51 -11.53 4.13 -42.60
N SER A 52 -10.65 3.60 -41.75
CA SER A 52 -10.73 2.21 -41.28
C SER A 52 -11.88 2.04 -40.28
N ARG A 53 -13.01 1.49 -40.74
CA ARG A 53 -14.13 1.10 -39.87
C ARG A 53 -13.71 -0.06 -38.97
N ARG A 54 -13.21 0.23 -37.77
CA ARG A 54 -13.16 -0.73 -36.65
C ARG A 54 -14.59 -1.06 -36.19
N SER A 55 -15.28 -1.89 -36.96
CA SER A 55 -16.52 -2.57 -36.56
C SER A 55 -16.21 -4.03 -36.22
N ALA A 56 -15.33 -4.22 -35.24
CA ALA A 56 -15.26 -5.50 -34.54
C ALA A 56 -16.44 -5.54 -33.57
N ARG A 57 -17.55 -6.16 -33.99
CA ARG A 57 -18.68 -6.44 -33.11
C ARG A 57 -18.27 -7.57 -32.17
N SER A 58 -17.58 -7.23 -31.09
CA SER A 58 -17.33 -8.17 -30.01
C SER A 58 -18.64 -8.77 -29.56
N THR A 59 -18.67 -10.09 -29.41
CA THR A 59 -19.62 -10.74 -28.50
C THR A 59 -19.47 -10.07 -27.13
N PRO A 60 -20.57 -9.78 -26.42
CA PRO A 60 -20.44 -9.31 -25.05
C PRO A 60 -19.72 -10.40 -24.25
N LYS A 61 -18.54 -10.08 -23.69
CA LYS A 61 -17.97 -10.86 -22.58
C LYS A 61 -19.07 -10.91 -21.52
N SER A 62 -19.48 -12.11 -21.11
CA SER A 62 -20.38 -12.24 -19.97
C SER A 62 -19.65 -11.71 -18.74
N GLN A 63 -20.15 -10.61 -18.17
CA GLN A 63 -19.60 -10.15 -16.90
C GLN A 63 -19.91 -11.21 -15.83
N PRO A 64 -18.93 -11.60 -15.00
CA PRO A 64 -19.16 -12.55 -13.92
C PRO A 64 -20.11 -11.97 -12.87
N SER A 65 -20.81 -12.84 -12.15
CA SER A 65 -21.54 -12.46 -10.94
C SER A 65 -20.57 -12.12 -9.80
N HIS A 66 -21.03 -11.40 -8.78
CA HIS A 66 -20.21 -11.13 -7.59
C HIS A 66 -19.74 -12.45 -6.95
N SER A 67 -20.59 -13.48 -6.89
CA SER A 67 -20.26 -14.80 -6.34
C SER A 67 -19.16 -15.51 -7.15
N GLN A 68 -19.18 -15.39 -8.48
CA GLN A 68 -18.12 -15.90 -9.37
C GLN A 68 -16.79 -15.14 -9.16
N LEU A 69 -16.83 -13.82 -9.05
CA LEU A 69 -15.66 -12.98 -8.76
C LEU A 69 -15.06 -13.28 -7.39
N LEU A 70 -15.88 -13.37 -6.34
CA LEU A 70 -15.43 -13.66 -4.98
C LEU A 70 -14.82 -15.07 -4.88
N ASN A 71 -15.43 -16.07 -5.53
CA ASN A 71 -14.85 -17.42 -5.60
C ASN A 71 -13.51 -17.43 -6.33
N TYR A 72 -13.43 -16.84 -7.53
CA TYR A 72 -12.18 -16.78 -8.27
C TYR A 72 -11.09 -16.00 -7.51
N LEU A 73 -11.42 -14.85 -6.91
CA LEU A 73 -10.50 -14.06 -6.09
C LEU A 73 -10.10 -14.74 -4.77
N LEU A 74 -10.71 -15.87 -4.38
CA LEU A 74 -10.26 -16.71 -3.27
C LEU A 74 -9.51 -17.96 -3.73
N SER A 75 -9.84 -18.56 -4.88
CA SER A 75 -9.15 -19.76 -5.39
C SER A 75 -7.65 -19.54 -5.68
N HIS A 76 -6.89 -20.62 -5.83
CA HIS A 76 -5.48 -20.51 -6.22
C HIS A 76 -5.28 -20.01 -7.67
N ASP A 77 -6.28 -20.13 -8.54
CA ASP A 77 -6.15 -19.75 -9.96
C ASP A 77 -6.05 -18.22 -10.16
N ALA A 78 -6.61 -17.42 -9.26
CA ALA A 78 -6.39 -15.98 -9.25
C ALA A 78 -4.92 -15.61 -9.01
N GLU A 79 -4.09 -16.48 -8.44
CA GLU A 79 -2.65 -16.21 -8.30
C GLU A 79 -1.93 -16.10 -9.66
N ALA A 80 -2.41 -16.76 -10.72
CA ALA A 80 -1.84 -16.61 -12.06
C ALA A 80 -2.07 -15.20 -12.63
N GLN A 81 -3.13 -14.51 -12.19
CA GLN A 81 -3.39 -13.13 -12.57
C GLN A 81 -2.81 -12.12 -11.59
N CYS A 82 -3.01 -12.33 -10.29
CA CYS A 82 -2.63 -11.42 -9.21
C CYS A 82 -1.15 -11.54 -8.78
N ARG A 83 -0.23 -11.88 -9.71
CA ARG A 83 1.19 -12.09 -9.44
C ARG A 83 2.07 -11.60 -10.59
N PRO A 84 3.16 -10.85 -10.33
CA PRO A 84 4.14 -10.50 -11.35
C PRO A 84 4.90 -11.74 -11.86
N PRO A 85 5.28 -11.81 -13.15
CA PRO A 85 5.92 -13.00 -13.71
C PRO A 85 7.22 -13.46 -13.02
N ASP A 86 8.04 -12.56 -12.47
CA ASP A 86 9.26 -12.89 -11.71
C ASP A 86 9.00 -13.26 -10.24
N GLU A 87 7.74 -13.25 -9.79
CA GLU A 87 7.34 -13.99 -8.59
C GLU A 87 6.95 -15.42 -8.94
N THR A 88 6.19 -15.63 -10.02
CA THR A 88 5.84 -16.98 -10.50
C THR A 88 7.09 -17.79 -10.88
N GLU A 89 8.06 -17.17 -11.56
CA GLU A 89 9.34 -17.80 -11.91
C GLU A 89 10.15 -18.20 -10.66
N ASP A 90 10.28 -17.29 -9.68
CA ASP A 90 11.06 -17.53 -8.47
C ASP A 90 10.42 -18.62 -7.58
N ILE A 91 9.08 -18.59 -7.41
CA ILE A 91 8.32 -19.66 -6.75
C ILE A 91 8.54 -21.00 -7.45
N SER A 92 8.49 -21.03 -8.78
CA SER A 92 8.73 -22.26 -9.56
C SER A 92 10.17 -22.79 -9.40
N SER A 93 11.15 -21.90 -9.20
CA SER A 93 12.55 -22.27 -9.04
C SER A 93 12.95 -22.67 -7.60
N ARG A 94 12.24 -22.15 -6.59
CA ARG A 94 12.54 -22.33 -5.16
C ARG A 94 11.58 -23.28 -4.44
N GLY A 95 10.44 -23.61 -5.04
CA GLY A 95 9.42 -24.45 -4.43
C GLY A 95 8.66 -23.78 -3.29
N SER A 96 8.02 -24.58 -2.45
CA SER A 96 7.08 -24.15 -1.41
C SER A 96 7.71 -23.50 -0.16
N GLU A 97 9.04 -23.39 -0.08
CA GLU A 97 9.74 -22.75 1.05
C GLU A 97 9.74 -21.21 0.99
N ILE A 98 9.09 -20.63 -0.02
CA ILE A 98 9.07 -19.20 -0.26
C ILE A 98 7.79 -18.53 0.28
N LYS A 99 7.98 -17.37 0.90
CA LYS A 99 6.97 -16.52 1.55
C LYS A 99 6.71 -15.28 0.67
N PRO A 100 5.82 -15.33 -0.34
CA PRO A 100 5.40 -14.18 -1.15
C PRO A 100 4.35 -13.34 -0.42
N TYR A 101 4.35 -12.02 -0.63
CA TYR A 101 3.37 -11.11 0.00
C TYR A 101 1.92 -11.50 -0.30
N SER A 102 1.66 -11.86 -1.56
CA SER A 102 0.34 -12.09 -2.15
C SER A 102 -0.50 -13.15 -1.40
N SER A 103 0.08 -14.29 -1.03
CA SER A 103 -0.64 -15.40 -0.37
C SER A 103 -0.22 -15.69 1.07
N SER A 104 0.95 -15.24 1.53
CA SER A 104 1.47 -15.60 2.86
C SER A 104 0.64 -15.04 4.03
N VAL A 105 0.62 -15.80 5.13
CA VAL A 105 0.36 -15.27 6.47
C VAL A 105 1.62 -14.55 6.95
N LEU A 106 1.47 -13.29 7.33
CA LEU A 106 2.52 -12.44 7.87
C LEU A 106 2.15 -12.03 9.30
N ASN A 107 3.14 -11.75 10.15
CA ASN A 107 2.90 -11.07 11.43
C ASN A 107 2.75 -9.55 11.24
N PRO A 108 2.26 -8.78 12.24
CA PRO A 108 2.09 -7.33 12.12
C PRO A 108 3.38 -6.60 11.70
N PHE A 109 4.54 -6.97 12.25
CA PHE A 109 5.83 -6.38 11.87
C PHE A 109 6.18 -6.60 10.38
N GLU A 110 5.97 -7.80 9.86
CA GLU A 110 6.16 -8.13 8.46
C GLU A 110 5.19 -7.35 7.56
N GLU A 111 3.91 -7.20 7.93
CA GLU A 111 2.96 -6.37 7.18
C GLU A 111 3.37 -4.89 7.14
N LEU A 112 3.85 -4.34 8.27
CA LEU A 112 4.36 -2.96 8.34
C LEU A 112 5.57 -2.78 7.41
N MET A 113 6.56 -3.69 7.46
CA MET A 113 7.71 -3.64 6.56
C MET A 113 7.28 -3.63 5.09
N CYS A 114 6.33 -4.50 4.73
CA CYS A 114 5.82 -4.59 3.37
C CYS A 114 5.13 -3.28 2.95
N ALA A 115 4.30 -2.70 3.82
CA ALA A 115 3.68 -1.40 3.59
C ALA A 115 4.72 -0.26 3.45
N MET A 116 5.78 -0.25 4.25
CA MET A 116 6.90 0.71 4.14
C MET A 116 7.75 0.54 2.87
N ILE A 117 7.70 -0.63 2.22
CA ILE A 117 8.34 -0.89 0.92
C ILE A 117 7.40 -0.51 -0.23
N LEU A 118 6.13 -0.90 -0.17
CA LEU A 118 5.13 -0.71 -1.24
C LEU A 118 4.62 0.73 -1.36
N SER A 119 4.69 1.52 -0.28
CA SER A 119 4.37 2.96 -0.29
C SER A 119 5.47 3.86 -0.86
N ARG A 120 6.63 3.29 -1.26
CA ARG A 120 7.73 4.04 -1.88
C ARG A 120 7.42 4.33 -3.35
N PRO A 121 7.98 5.40 -3.95
CA PRO A 121 7.87 5.69 -5.39
C PRO A 121 8.73 4.72 -6.23
N ILE A 122 8.36 3.44 -6.22
CA ILE A 122 8.96 2.33 -6.97
C ILE A 122 7.85 1.57 -7.70
N SER A 123 8.17 0.75 -8.70
CA SER A 123 7.16 -0.09 -9.35
C SER A 123 6.67 -1.21 -8.43
N HIS A 124 5.40 -1.59 -8.56
CA HIS A 124 4.76 -2.65 -7.75
C HIS A 124 5.59 -3.94 -7.74
N ARG A 125 5.93 -4.44 -8.94
CA ARG A 125 6.85 -5.56 -9.18
C ARG A 125 8.19 -5.44 -8.43
N LEU A 126 8.77 -4.25 -8.34
CA LEU A 126 10.03 -4.03 -7.60
C LEU A 126 9.82 -4.06 -6.08
N GLY A 127 8.67 -3.57 -5.59
CA GLY A 127 8.27 -3.69 -4.20
C GLY A 127 8.08 -5.15 -3.78
N LEU A 128 7.27 -5.92 -4.53
CA LEU A 128 7.05 -7.34 -4.27
C LEU A 128 8.34 -8.16 -4.33
N ARG A 129 9.21 -7.95 -5.33
CA ARG A 129 10.52 -8.60 -5.34
C ARG A 129 11.37 -8.23 -4.13
N SER A 130 11.35 -6.97 -3.69
CA SER A 130 12.10 -6.54 -2.50
C SER A 130 11.60 -7.23 -1.23
N ILE A 131 10.28 -7.30 -1.03
CA ILE A 131 9.65 -8.04 0.07
C ILE A 131 10.07 -9.51 0.04
N ARG A 132 9.90 -10.18 -1.12
CA ARG A 132 10.19 -11.60 -1.25
C ARG A 132 11.68 -11.93 -1.13
N THR A 133 12.58 -10.99 -1.44
CA THR A 133 14.01 -11.12 -1.10
C THR A 133 14.24 -11.06 0.41
N ILE A 134 13.70 -10.06 1.12
CA ILE A 134 14.01 -9.86 2.55
C ILE A 134 13.36 -10.91 3.48
N LEU A 135 12.13 -11.34 3.19
CA LEU A 135 11.39 -12.28 4.06
C LEU A 135 11.89 -13.73 3.99
N ASN A 136 12.75 -14.05 3.03
CA ASN A 136 13.13 -15.43 2.70
C ASN A 136 14.63 -15.68 2.85
N SER A 137 15.02 -16.95 2.89
CA SER A 137 16.42 -17.37 2.85
C SER A 137 17.14 -16.73 1.64
N PRO A 138 18.37 -16.19 1.79
CA PRO A 138 19.26 -16.28 2.94
C PRO A 138 19.06 -15.17 4.01
N TYR A 139 18.07 -14.29 3.85
CA TYR A 139 17.87 -13.12 4.69
C TYR A 139 16.96 -13.40 5.89
N SER A 140 15.73 -13.85 5.63
CA SER A 140 14.72 -14.23 6.62
C SER A 140 14.45 -13.15 7.69
N PHE A 141 14.24 -11.92 7.24
CA PHE A 141 13.94 -10.77 8.10
C PHE A 141 12.47 -10.79 8.56
N ASN A 142 12.10 -11.79 9.36
CA ASN A 142 10.72 -12.06 9.79
C ASN A 142 10.35 -11.46 11.17
N SER A 143 11.32 -10.85 11.86
CA SER A 143 11.14 -10.11 13.11
C SER A 143 12.09 -8.91 13.18
N ALA A 144 11.81 -7.95 14.07
CA ALA A 144 12.74 -6.85 14.33
C ALA A 144 14.09 -7.37 14.86
N ARG A 145 14.08 -8.40 15.71
CA ARG A 145 15.30 -9.02 16.25
C ARG A 145 16.12 -9.76 15.20
N ALA A 146 15.48 -10.37 14.19
CA ALA A 146 16.17 -10.97 13.04
C ALA A 146 16.95 -9.91 12.23
N ILE A 147 16.38 -8.71 12.03
CA ILE A 147 17.04 -7.60 11.33
C ILE A 147 18.21 -7.04 12.14
N LYS A 148 18.05 -6.86 13.46
CA LYS A 148 19.15 -6.44 14.34
C LYS A 148 20.30 -7.45 14.36
N SER A 149 19.98 -8.75 14.46
CA SER A 149 20.95 -9.85 14.45
C SER A 149 21.64 -10.03 13.09
N ALA A 150 20.95 -9.69 11.99
CA ALA A 150 21.52 -9.69 10.64
C ALA A 150 22.58 -8.59 10.43
N GLY A 151 22.41 -7.44 11.08
CA GLY A 151 23.31 -6.29 10.97
C GLY A 151 23.12 -5.48 9.67
N ASN A 152 23.49 -4.20 9.72
CA ASN A 152 23.26 -3.24 8.64
C ASN A 152 23.87 -3.68 7.28
N GLU A 153 25.02 -4.34 7.28
CA GLU A 153 25.66 -4.87 6.06
C GLU A 153 24.80 -5.93 5.36
N LYS A 154 24.27 -6.93 6.08
CA LYS A 154 23.40 -7.97 5.51
C LYS A 154 22.05 -7.38 5.08
N VAL A 155 21.51 -6.43 5.85
CA VAL A 155 20.27 -5.71 5.49
C VAL A 155 20.45 -4.89 4.21
N THR A 156 21.59 -4.22 4.07
CA THR A 156 21.96 -3.49 2.84
C THR A 156 22.11 -4.44 1.65
N GLN A 157 22.83 -5.55 1.82
CA GLN A 157 23.00 -6.56 0.77
C GLN A 157 21.66 -7.12 0.27
N ALA A 158 20.68 -7.32 1.14
CA ALA A 158 19.34 -7.76 0.74
C ALA A 158 18.66 -6.82 -0.27
N PHE A 159 18.78 -5.50 -0.08
CA PHE A 159 18.25 -4.52 -1.03
C PHE A 159 19.12 -4.34 -2.29
N TYR A 160 20.40 -4.74 -2.25
CA TYR A 160 21.23 -4.90 -3.45
C TYR A 160 20.82 -6.11 -4.29
N ASP A 161 20.57 -7.26 -3.66
CA ASP A 161 20.16 -8.51 -4.33
C ASP A 161 18.74 -8.40 -4.91
N ALA A 162 17.82 -7.76 -4.17
CA ALA A 162 16.51 -7.35 -4.68
C ALA A 162 16.60 -6.34 -5.85
N ARG A 163 17.77 -5.71 -6.03
CA ARG A 163 18.07 -4.62 -6.98
C ARG A 163 17.16 -3.39 -6.79
N THR A 164 16.80 -3.09 -5.55
CA THR A 164 15.83 -2.04 -5.20
C THR A 164 16.36 -0.63 -5.55
N GLN A 165 15.46 0.29 -5.83
CA GLN A 165 15.76 1.72 -5.95
C GLN A 165 16.00 2.33 -4.56
N HIS A 166 16.93 3.28 -4.46
CA HIS A 166 17.34 3.92 -3.19
C HIS A 166 17.70 2.91 -2.07
N LYS A 167 18.27 1.76 -2.44
CA LYS A 167 18.52 0.60 -1.57
C LYS A 167 19.22 0.93 -0.25
N ASP A 168 20.24 1.78 -0.25
CA ASP A 168 20.96 2.19 0.98
C ASP A 168 20.04 2.93 1.95
N LYS A 169 19.19 3.84 1.43
CA LYS A 169 18.17 4.54 2.22
C LYS A 169 17.07 3.59 2.69
N THR A 170 16.68 2.62 1.87
CA THR A 170 15.68 1.61 2.26
C THR A 170 16.21 0.67 3.34
N ALA A 171 17.47 0.25 3.25
CA ALA A 171 18.17 -0.54 4.25
C ALA A 171 18.30 0.19 5.59
N ALA A 172 18.77 1.44 5.56
CA ALA A 172 18.88 2.27 6.75
C ALA A 172 17.53 2.47 7.45
N GLN A 173 16.45 2.72 6.69
CA GLN A 173 15.09 2.83 7.25
C GLN A 173 14.58 1.51 7.82
N LEU A 174 14.93 0.35 7.25
CA LEU A 174 14.53 -0.96 7.77
C LEU A 174 15.29 -1.32 9.07
N PHE A 175 16.56 -0.92 9.16
CA PHE A 175 17.36 -1.12 10.38
C PHE A 175 16.90 -0.19 11.51
N GLU A 176 16.60 1.08 11.20
CA GLU A 176 16.03 2.05 12.14
C GLU A 176 14.61 1.68 12.60
N LEU A 177 13.79 1.09 11.73
CA LEU A 177 12.52 0.47 12.12
C LEU A 177 12.74 -0.62 13.18
N ALA A 178 13.68 -1.53 12.96
CA ALA A 178 13.94 -2.63 13.88
C ALA A 178 14.44 -2.16 15.26
N ASP A 179 15.27 -1.11 15.32
CA ASP A 179 15.60 -0.43 16.59
C ASP A 179 14.36 0.16 17.25
N THR A 180 13.58 0.96 16.51
CA THR A 180 12.38 1.65 17.03
C THR A 180 11.37 0.66 17.62
N VAL A 181 11.17 -0.50 16.99
CA VAL A 181 10.24 -1.54 17.45
C VAL A 181 10.73 -2.19 18.73
N LEU A 182 11.99 -2.60 18.81
CA LEU A 182 12.54 -3.28 19.99
C LEU A 182 12.68 -2.36 21.21
N GLU A 183 12.89 -1.05 21.00
CA GLU A 183 12.90 -0.07 22.09
C GLU A 183 11.49 0.28 22.57
N LYS A 184 10.55 0.54 21.66
CA LYS A 184 9.29 1.24 21.99
C LYS A 184 8.03 0.38 21.96
N PHE A 185 7.96 -0.64 21.09
CA PHE A 185 6.69 -1.28 20.74
C PHE A 185 6.56 -2.75 21.17
N THR A 186 7.63 -3.39 21.64
CA THR A 186 7.59 -4.71 22.28
C THR A 186 6.78 -4.68 23.59
N ALA A 187 5.88 -5.64 23.79
CA ALA A 187 5.21 -5.85 25.08
C ALA A 187 6.22 -6.13 26.21
N GLU A 188 5.82 -5.97 27.48
CA GLU A 188 6.71 -6.27 28.62
C GLU A 188 7.01 -7.78 28.76
N GLU A 189 6.10 -8.64 28.31
CA GLU A 189 6.29 -10.09 28.17
C GLU A 189 5.80 -10.56 26.79
N GLY A 190 6.44 -11.57 26.20
CA GLY A 190 5.92 -12.33 25.05
C GLY A 190 6.25 -11.82 23.63
N ASP A 191 6.60 -10.54 23.42
CA ASP A 191 6.97 -10.01 22.09
C ASP A 191 8.48 -9.66 21.96
N ASP A 192 9.35 -10.46 22.59
CA ASP A 192 10.82 -10.25 22.56
C ASP A 192 11.39 -10.11 21.14
N GLU A 193 10.81 -10.80 20.15
CA GLU A 193 11.23 -10.75 18.75
C GLU A 193 10.88 -9.42 18.05
N GLY A 194 9.93 -8.65 18.59
CA GLY A 194 9.40 -7.44 17.95
C GLY A 194 8.60 -7.78 16.71
N THR A 195 7.44 -8.42 16.91
CA THR A 195 6.57 -8.96 15.87
C THR A 195 5.13 -8.46 15.93
N GLN A 196 4.60 -8.11 17.11
CA GLN A 196 3.18 -7.82 17.31
C GLN A 196 2.87 -6.32 17.52
N PHE A 197 3.84 -5.54 17.99
CA PHE A 197 3.66 -4.16 18.51
C PHE A 197 2.79 -4.08 19.77
N GLY A 198 2.87 -5.10 20.64
CA GLY A 198 1.98 -5.23 21.81
C GLY A 198 1.86 -3.95 22.64
N ARG A 199 2.96 -3.25 22.92
CA ARG A 199 2.94 -2.01 23.74
C ARG A 199 2.16 -0.86 23.09
N ALA A 200 2.14 -0.77 21.76
CA ALA A 200 1.34 0.26 21.06
C ALA A 200 -0.15 0.02 21.26
N LEU A 201 -0.59 -1.24 21.14
CA LEU A 201 -1.98 -1.63 21.37
C LEU A 201 -2.35 -1.54 22.86
N GLU A 202 -1.50 -2.00 23.78
CA GLU A 202 -1.71 -1.94 25.23
C GLU A 202 -1.78 -0.51 25.75
N GLY A 203 -0.81 0.35 25.38
CA GLY A 203 -0.74 1.75 25.79
C GLY A 203 -1.97 2.55 25.37
N HIS A 204 -2.51 2.24 24.18
CA HIS A 204 -3.74 2.80 23.63
C HIS A 204 -4.99 1.94 23.87
N LYS A 205 -4.93 0.93 24.77
CA LYS A 205 -6.08 0.11 25.20
C LYS A 205 -6.87 -0.56 24.06
N GLY A 206 -6.20 -0.95 22.98
CA GLY A 206 -6.78 -1.52 21.76
C GLY A 206 -7.35 -0.50 20.79
N ILE A 207 -7.17 0.81 21.01
CA ILE A 207 -7.60 1.86 20.07
C ILE A 207 -6.60 1.94 18.91
N VAL A 208 -6.86 1.15 17.87
CA VAL A 208 -6.01 1.00 16.67
C VAL A 208 -5.64 2.35 16.04
N ASP A 209 -6.58 3.30 15.94
CA ASP A 209 -6.31 4.60 15.32
C ASP A 209 -5.30 5.45 16.12
N GLU A 210 -5.26 5.34 17.46
CA GLU A 210 -4.25 6.02 18.27
C GLU A 210 -2.87 5.33 18.15
N ALA A 211 -2.84 3.99 18.19
CA ALA A 211 -1.64 3.20 17.96
C ALA A 211 -1.02 3.46 16.56
N LEU A 212 -1.85 3.66 15.53
CA LEU A 212 -1.40 4.04 14.19
C LEU A 212 -0.76 5.43 14.16
N GLU A 213 -1.32 6.41 14.85
CA GLU A 213 -0.72 7.75 14.94
C GLU A 213 0.60 7.72 15.74
N GLU A 214 0.75 6.84 16.75
CA GLU A 214 2.04 6.63 17.41
C GLU A 214 3.07 5.97 16.48
N LEU A 215 2.71 4.86 15.80
CA LEU A 215 3.58 4.20 14.82
C LEU A 215 4.04 5.19 13.74
N LYS A 216 3.11 5.97 13.16
CA LYS A 216 3.34 7.02 12.16
C LYS A 216 4.27 8.14 12.65
N LYS A 217 4.20 8.49 13.93
CA LYS A 217 5.03 9.51 14.59
C LYS A 217 6.45 9.04 14.83
N GLU A 218 6.64 7.78 15.24
CA GLU A 218 7.96 7.23 15.59
C GLU A 218 8.70 6.60 14.40
N ILE A 219 8.00 5.99 13.44
CA ILE A 219 8.61 5.20 12.36
C ILE A 219 8.82 6.03 11.09
N LYS A 220 10.08 6.39 10.83
CA LYS A 220 10.47 7.26 9.72
C LYS A 220 10.16 6.65 8.36
N GLY A 221 9.11 7.16 7.71
CA GLY A 221 8.67 6.77 6.38
C GLY A 221 7.34 6.04 6.34
N PHE A 222 6.72 5.75 7.49
CA PHE A 222 5.36 5.23 7.57
C PHE A 222 4.34 6.37 7.39
N GLY A 223 4.17 6.81 6.14
CA GLY A 223 3.21 7.85 5.75
C GLY A 223 1.81 7.30 5.46
N ALA A 224 0.87 8.17 5.06
CA ALA A 224 -0.54 7.82 4.82
C ALA A 224 -0.75 6.59 3.92
N THR A 225 -0.08 6.51 2.76
CA THR A 225 -0.15 5.34 1.87
C THR A 225 0.48 4.07 2.47
N GLY A 226 1.39 4.22 3.43
CA GLY A 226 1.86 3.10 4.25
C GLY A 226 0.76 2.61 5.19
N ILE A 227 0.08 3.53 5.89
CA ILE A 227 -1.05 3.20 6.78
C ILE A 227 -2.18 2.51 6.01
N GLU A 228 -2.53 3.00 4.81
CA GLU A 228 -3.51 2.38 3.91
C GLU A 228 -3.17 0.90 3.59
N ILE A 229 -1.94 0.64 3.14
CA ILE A 229 -1.49 -0.71 2.76
C ILE A 229 -1.39 -1.62 3.98
N PHE A 230 -0.93 -1.08 5.13
CA PHE A 230 -0.85 -1.81 6.38
C PHE A 230 -2.25 -2.20 6.90
N LEU A 231 -3.18 -1.24 6.97
CA LEU A 231 -4.56 -1.50 7.42
C LEU A 231 -5.30 -2.47 6.50
N ARG A 232 -5.12 -2.40 5.17
CA ARG A 232 -5.69 -3.40 4.24
C ARG A 232 -5.37 -4.82 4.69
N ARG A 233 -4.14 -5.05 5.17
CA ARG A 233 -3.57 -6.38 5.40
C ARG A 233 -3.55 -6.85 6.85
N VAL A 234 -3.47 -5.95 7.82
CA VAL A 234 -3.32 -6.30 9.24
C VAL A 234 -4.66 -6.56 9.93
N GLN A 235 -5.77 -6.02 9.40
CA GLN A 235 -7.13 -6.07 9.96
C GLN A 235 -7.79 -7.46 10.18
N TRP A 236 -7.09 -8.57 9.93
CA TRP A 236 -7.57 -9.91 10.27
C TRP A 236 -6.82 -10.55 11.45
N LEU A 237 -5.72 -9.94 11.88
CA LEU A 237 -4.89 -10.35 13.01
C LEU A 237 -5.45 -9.79 14.32
N GLU A 238 -5.21 -10.49 15.42
CA GLU A 238 -5.66 -10.10 16.76
C GLU A 238 -5.18 -8.70 17.15
N GLY A 239 -6.06 -7.91 17.77
CA GLY A 239 -5.78 -6.55 18.23
C GLY A 239 -5.82 -5.50 17.11
N TRP A 240 -5.66 -5.91 15.86
CA TRP A 240 -5.82 -5.07 14.66
C TRP A 240 -7.19 -5.24 13.99
N ASP A 241 -7.89 -6.33 14.29
CA ASP A 241 -9.24 -6.63 13.80
C ASP A 241 -10.33 -5.70 14.33
N ALA A 242 -10.04 -4.90 15.37
CA ALA A 242 -10.89 -3.79 15.78
C ALA A 242 -11.11 -2.71 14.69
N ARG A 243 -10.29 -2.72 13.61
CA ARG A 243 -10.48 -1.84 12.44
C ARG A 243 -11.22 -2.51 11.26
N TYR A 244 -11.58 -3.78 11.36
CA TYR A 244 -12.34 -4.50 10.34
C TYR A 244 -13.83 -4.10 10.31
N PRO A 245 -14.46 -3.93 9.13
CA PRO A 245 -13.85 -3.97 7.80
C PRO A 245 -13.21 -2.62 7.40
N TYR A 246 -12.12 -2.71 6.63
CA TYR A 246 -11.42 -1.55 6.07
C TYR A 246 -11.01 -1.79 4.62
N VAL A 247 -11.28 -0.81 3.76
CA VAL A 247 -10.87 -0.76 2.36
C VAL A 247 -10.07 0.52 2.13
N ASP A 248 -8.86 0.41 1.56
CA ASP A 248 -8.06 1.57 1.18
C ASP A 248 -8.51 2.20 -0.14
N SER A 249 -8.16 3.47 -0.37
CA SER A 249 -8.64 4.25 -1.52
C SER A 249 -8.28 3.66 -2.90
N LYS A 250 -7.19 2.89 -2.98
CA LYS A 250 -6.73 2.24 -4.21
C LYS A 250 -7.41 0.90 -4.43
N THR A 251 -7.70 0.18 -3.35
CA THR A 251 -8.47 -1.07 -3.40
C THR A 251 -9.95 -0.81 -3.66
N GLN A 252 -10.53 0.26 -3.11
CA GLN A 252 -11.87 0.74 -3.46
C GLN A 252 -12.02 0.86 -4.98
N LYS A 253 -11.11 1.60 -5.64
CA LYS A 253 -11.09 1.72 -7.10
C LYS A 253 -10.95 0.38 -7.83
N ALA A 254 -10.17 -0.55 -7.29
CA ALA A 254 -10.00 -1.87 -7.90
C ALA A 254 -11.27 -2.72 -7.84
N LEU A 255 -12.04 -2.62 -6.74
CA LEU A 255 -13.34 -3.25 -6.59
C LEU A 255 -14.36 -2.65 -7.57
N GLU A 256 -14.36 -1.32 -7.74
CA GLU A 256 -15.20 -0.60 -8.70
C GLU A 256 -14.92 -1.03 -10.16
N GLU A 257 -13.65 -1.14 -10.55
CA GLU A 257 -13.28 -1.62 -11.90
C GLU A 257 -13.59 -3.11 -12.12
N LEU A 258 -13.58 -3.93 -11.06
CA LEU A 258 -14.01 -5.33 -11.10
C LEU A 258 -15.54 -5.52 -11.04
N GLY A 259 -16.30 -4.47 -10.70
CA GLY A 259 -17.76 -4.57 -10.49
C GLY A 259 -18.16 -5.26 -9.18
N LEU A 260 -17.30 -5.22 -8.16
CA LEU A 260 -17.59 -5.66 -6.79
C LEU A 260 -18.06 -4.48 -5.92
N PRO A 261 -18.71 -4.73 -4.77
CA PRO A 261 -18.96 -3.68 -3.78
C PRO A 261 -17.63 -3.05 -3.33
N SER A 262 -17.56 -1.72 -3.34
CA SER A 262 -16.34 -0.97 -3.00
C SER A 262 -16.37 -0.33 -1.61
N ASP A 263 -17.54 -0.27 -0.97
CA ASP A 263 -17.67 0.00 0.46
C ASP A 263 -17.24 -1.22 1.31
N ALA A 264 -16.71 -0.96 2.50
CA ALA A 264 -16.16 -1.97 3.38
C ALA A 264 -17.23 -2.87 4.04
N GLU A 265 -18.38 -2.30 4.39
CA GLU A 265 -19.52 -3.03 4.97
C GLU A 265 -20.22 -3.86 3.89
N ASP A 266 -20.52 -3.26 2.73
CA ASP A 266 -21.18 -3.97 1.61
C ASP A 266 -20.34 -5.16 1.11
N LEU A 267 -19.01 -5.02 1.08
CA LEU A 267 -18.11 -6.12 0.69
C LEU A 267 -18.03 -7.22 1.75
N ARG A 268 -18.04 -6.88 3.06
CA ARG A 268 -18.16 -7.88 4.14
C ARG A 268 -19.46 -8.66 3.96
N ASP A 269 -20.58 -7.96 3.84
CA ASP A 269 -21.91 -8.58 3.78
C ASP A 269 -22.06 -9.46 2.52
N ALA A 270 -21.41 -9.11 1.41
CA ALA A 270 -21.30 -9.97 0.24
C ALA A 270 -20.49 -11.26 0.51
N VAL A 271 -19.34 -11.17 1.19
CA VAL A 271 -18.53 -12.34 1.59
C VAL A 271 -19.26 -13.23 2.59
N GLU A 272 -19.99 -12.65 3.55
CA GLU A 272 -20.75 -13.42 4.54
C GLU A 272 -21.99 -14.09 3.97
N LYS A 273 -22.70 -13.42 3.05
CA LYS A 273 -23.86 -13.97 2.33
C LYS A 273 -23.50 -15.19 1.47
N GLU A 274 -22.37 -15.13 0.77
CA GLU A 274 -21.91 -16.21 -0.11
C GLU A 274 -21.02 -17.24 0.63
N TRP A 275 -20.74 -17.06 1.93
CA TRP A 275 -19.71 -17.79 2.69
C TRP A 275 -19.71 -19.32 2.52
N THR A 276 -20.88 -19.94 2.38
CA THR A 276 -21.02 -21.39 2.23
C THR A 276 -20.71 -21.92 0.82
N THR A 277 -20.61 -21.03 -0.18
CA THR A 277 -20.22 -21.37 -1.57
C THR A 277 -18.79 -20.95 -1.91
N LEU A 278 -18.12 -20.17 -1.05
CA LEU A 278 -16.77 -19.67 -1.28
C LEU A 278 -15.69 -20.73 -0.97
N GLU A 279 -14.66 -20.82 -1.81
CA GLU A 279 -13.49 -21.69 -1.59
C GLU A 279 -12.59 -21.18 -0.44
N THR A 280 -13.00 -21.46 0.80
CA THR A 280 -12.41 -20.85 2.02
C THR A 280 -11.56 -21.82 2.84
N LYS A 281 -11.51 -23.11 2.48
CA LYS A 281 -10.88 -24.18 3.29
C LYS A 281 -9.37 -24.06 3.44
N HIS A 282 -8.69 -23.39 2.50
CA HIS A 282 -7.25 -23.16 2.52
C HIS A 282 -6.85 -21.89 3.31
N LEU A 283 -7.82 -21.08 3.75
CA LEU A 283 -7.57 -19.80 4.41
C LEU A 283 -7.21 -19.96 5.90
N ALA A 284 -6.23 -19.18 6.34
CA ALA A 284 -5.86 -19.07 7.74
C ALA A 284 -6.95 -18.38 8.58
N GLY A 285 -7.01 -18.72 9.86
CA GLY A 285 -7.97 -18.23 10.84
C GLY A 285 -8.45 -19.38 11.73
N GLU A 286 -8.36 -19.20 13.05
CA GLU A 286 -8.66 -20.26 14.02
C GLU A 286 -10.15 -20.66 13.97
N ASP A 287 -11.02 -19.67 14.01
CA ASP A 287 -12.47 -19.81 13.94
C ASP A 287 -13.03 -19.36 12.58
N GLU A 288 -14.37 -19.35 12.44
CA GLU A 288 -15.00 -18.86 11.21
C GLU A 288 -14.81 -17.35 11.03
N ALA A 289 -14.87 -16.54 12.11
CA ALA A 289 -14.74 -15.09 11.99
C ALA A 289 -13.33 -14.69 11.51
N GLY A 290 -12.28 -15.33 12.04
CA GLY A 290 -10.91 -15.17 11.56
C GLY A 290 -10.74 -15.54 10.09
N ARG A 291 -11.35 -16.65 9.63
CA ARG A 291 -11.33 -17.04 8.21
C ARG A 291 -12.12 -16.07 7.32
N LYS A 292 -13.24 -15.51 7.79
CA LYS A 292 -13.99 -14.45 7.10
C LYS A 292 -13.15 -13.17 6.95
N ARG A 293 -12.51 -12.71 8.04
CA ARG A 293 -11.57 -11.58 8.00
C ARG A 293 -10.40 -11.86 7.03
N ARG A 294 -9.83 -13.07 7.04
CA ARG A 294 -8.76 -13.45 6.11
C ARG A 294 -9.22 -13.49 4.65
N ALA A 295 -10.42 -14.00 4.37
CA ALA A 295 -11.00 -14.02 3.03
C ALA A 295 -11.13 -12.60 2.46
N PHE A 296 -11.71 -11.70 3.24
CA PHE A 296 -11.84 -10.28 2.92
C PHE A 296 -10.46 -9.67 2.57
N VAL A 297 -9.45 -9.86 3.42
CA VAL A 297 -8.08 -9.35 3.18
C VAL A 297 -7.44 -9.95 1.91
N VAL A 298 -7.68 -11.22 1.60
CA VAL A 298 -7.20 -11.87 0.36
C VAL A 298 -7.87 -11.27 -0.88
N ILE A 299 -9.19 -11.03 -0.83
CA ILE A 299 -9.94 -10.36 -1.90
C ILE A 299 -9.39 -8.95 -2.14
N LEU A 300 -9.18 -8.16 -1.08
CA LEU A 300 -8.63 -6.81 -1.18
C LEU A 300 -7.23 -6.79 -1.81
N GLU A 301 -6.33 -7.67 -1.36
CA GLU A 301 -4.96 -7.72 -1.88
C GLU A 301 -4.93 -8.11 -3.37
N ARG A 302 -5.71 -9.13 -3.75
CA ARG A 302 -5.81 -9.62 -5.13
C ARG A 302 -6.52 -8.62 -6.06
N ALA A 303 -7.56 -7.93 -5.60
CA ALA A 303 -8.18 -6.83 -6.34
C ALA A 303 -7.18 -5.69 -6.58
N SER A 304 -6.51 -5.21 -5.52
CA SER A 304 -5.54 -4.10 -5.63
C SER A 304 -4.35 -4.45 -6.55
N THR A 305 -3.92 -5.71 -6.54
CA THR A 305 -2.87 -6.23 -7.45
C THR A 305 -3.36 -6.36 -8.89
N THR A 306 -4.60 -6.78 -9.10
CA THR A 306 -5.22 -6.87 -10.43
C THR A 306 -5.24 -5.50 -11.13
N LEU A 307 -5.57 -4.44 -10.40
CA LEU A 307 -5.48 -3.06 -10.88
C LEU A 307 -4.02 -2.64 -11.17
N LEU A 308 -3.07 -3.01 -10.31
CA LEU A 308 -1.65 -2.66 -10.45
C LEU A 308 -0.96 -3.32 -11.66
N GLU A 309 -1.29 -4.57 -11.95
CA GLU A 309 -0.77 -5.30 -13.12
C GLU A 309 -1.61 -5.04 -14.40
N ASN A 310 -2.66 -4.21 -14.32
CA ASN A 310 -3.59 -3.85 -15.43
C ASN A 310 -4.38 -5.03 -15.99
N LYS A 311 -4.79 -5.98 -15.13
CA LYS A 311 -5.39 -7.29 -15.48
C LYS A 311 -6.89 -7.41 -15.19
N VAL A 312 -7.60 -6.32 -14.89
CA VAL A 312 -9.04 -6.33 -14.58
C VAL A 312 -9.84 -7.10 -15.65
N ASP A 313 -9.57 -6.82 -16.92
CA ASP A 313 -10.26 -7.40 -18.08
C ASP A 313 -9.98 -8.92 -18.29
N ASP A 314 -8.88 -9.42 -17.72
CA ASP A 314 -8.47 -10.83 -17.71
C ASP A 314 -9.02 -11.57 -16.49
N VAL A 315 -9.03 -10.93 -15.31
CA VAL A 315 -9.61 -11.47 -14.08
C VAL A 315 -11.12 -11.64 -14.19
N SER A 316 -11.84 -10.64 -14.72
CA SER A 316 -13.29 -10.76 -14.96
C SER A 316 -13.62 -11.83 -16.01
N ALA A 317 -12.75 -12.03 -17.00
CA ALA A 317 -12.90 -13.11 -17.98
C ALA A 317 -12.64 -14.50 -17.37
N ALA A 318 -11.62 -14.63 -16.52
CA ALA A 318 -11.30 -15.87 -15.82
C ALA A 318 -12.38 -16.25 -14.79
N ALA A 319 -12.87 -15.29 -13.99
CA ALA A 319 -13.96 -15.52 -13.04
C ALA A 319 -15.26 -15.97 -13.70
N ALA A 320 -15.57 -15.46 -14.90
CA ALA A 320 -16.74 -15.88 -15.67
C ALA A 320 -16.62 -17.33 -16.19
N ALA A 321 -15.41 -17.83 -16.40
CA ALA A 321 -15.14 -19.21 -16.79
C ALA A 321 -15.05 -20.17 -15.59
N PHE A 322 -14.47 -19.73 -14.47
CA PHE A 322 -14.17 -20.54 -13.29
C PHE A 322 -15.37 -21.36 -12.78
N ALA A 323 -16.56 -20.77 -12.71
CA ALA A 323 -17.76 -21.48 -12.25
C ALA A 323 -18.38 -22.43 -13.31
N SER A 324 -17.96 -22.37 -14.57
CA SER A 324 -18.45 -23.29 -15.62
C SER A 324 -17.75 -24.66 -15.62
N GLU A 325 -16.76 -24.84 -14.75
CA GLU A 325 -16.07 -26.12 -14.51
C GLU A 325 -16.49 -26.77 -13.17
N ALA A 326 -17.50 -26.21 -12.49
CA ALA A 326 -17.98 -26.61 -11.16
C ALA A 326 -19.44 -27.13 -11.13
N GLU A 327 -20.10 -27.26 -12.28
CA GLU A 327 -21.42 -27.90 -12.49
C GLU A 327 -21.30 -29.25 -13.22
#